data_AF-A0AAJ2U5J2-F1
#
_entry.id   AF-A0AAJ2U5J2-F1
#
_cell.length_a   1.000
_cell.length_b   1.000
_cell.length_c   1.000
_cell.angle_alpha   90.00
_cell.angle_beta   90.00
_cell.angle_gamma   90.00
#
_symmetry.space_group_name_H-M   'P 1'
#
loop_
_entity.id
_entity.type
_entity.pdbx_description
1 polymer ?
#
loop_
_entity_poly.entity_id
_entity_poly.type
_entity_poly.pdbx_seq_one_letter_code
_entity_poly.pdbx_strand_id
1 'polypeptide(L)'
;NRSLQPFGGIRLAVQPCESYGYEVGPEIVKIFTDYRETHNQGVFDAYTDEMKLAGKAHIITGLPDGYGRGRIIGDYRRVALYGVDFLLKE
;
A
#
# COMPACT_ATOMS: atom_id res chain seq x y z
N ASN A 1 -5.32 -3.86 18.18
CA ASN A 1 -4.60 -4.56 17.10
C ASN A 1 -4.84 -3.88 15.77
N ARG A 2 -3.77 -3.62 14.99
CA ARG A 2 -3.82 -3.12 13.61
C ARG A 2 -3.39 -4.25 12.67
N SER A 3 -3.93 -4.31 11.46
CA SER A 3 -3.51 -5.26 10.42
C SER A 3 -2.23 -4.81 9.73
N LEU A 4 -1.42 -5.76 9.22
CA LEU A 4 -0.32 -5.49 8.30
C LEU A 4 -0.86 -5.35 6.87
N GLN A 5 -0.49 -4.27 6.17
CA GLN A 5 -0.93 -3.98 4.79
C GLN A 5 0.28 -3.91 3.83
N PRO A 6 0.91 -5.04 3.50
CA PRO A 6 2.22 -5.07 2.82
C PRO A 6 2.17 -4.78 1.32
N PHE A 7 1.02 -4.96 0.66
CA PHE A 7 0.85 -4.68 -0.77
C PHE A 7 1.18 -3.23 -1.16
N GLY A 8 1.03 -2.28 -0.21
CA GLY A 8 1.39 -0.88 -0.42
C GLY A 8 2.89 -0.62 -0.41
N GLY A 9 3.68 -1.44 0.28
CA GLY A 9 5.12 -1.26 0.44
C GLY A 9 5.65 -1.99 1.68
N ILE A 10 6.55 -2.95 1.50
CA ILE A 10 7.06 -3.77 2.63
C ILE A 10 7.92 -2.94 3.59
N ARG A 11 8.77 -2.06 3.07
CA ARG A 11 9.60 -1.17 3.90
C ARG A 11 8.75 -0.26 4.78
N LEU A 12 7.64 0.23 4.25
CA LEU A 12 6.70 1.13 4.94
C LEU A 12 5.85 0.39 5.97
N ALA A 13 5.71 -0.94 5.83
CA ALA A 13 5.03 -1.79 6.80
C ALA A 13 5.97 -2.20 7.94
N VAL A 14 7.27 -2.41 7.66
CA VAL A 14 8.28 -2.82 8.67
C VAL A 14 8.64 -1.66 9.61
N GLN A 15 8.89 -0.46 9.10
CA GLN A 15 9.36 0.68 9.91
C GLN A 15 8.42 1.02 11.10
N PRO A 16 7.08 1.07 10.93
CA PRO A 16 6.18 1.28 12.06
C PRO A 16 6.22 0.13 13.07
N CYS A 17 6.33 -1.14 12.60
CA CYS A 17 6.45 -2.28 13.49
C CYS A 17 7.67 -2.13 14.41
N GLU A 18 8.85 -1.84 13.84
CA GLU A 18 10.08 -1.62 14.59
C GLU A 18 9.94 -0.45 15.58
N SER A 19 9.32 0.66 15.14
CA SER A 19 9.08 1.84 15.99
C SER A 19 8.18 1.57 17.19
N TYR A 20 7.33 0.55 17.11
CA TYR A 20 6.45 0.10 18.20
C TYR A 20 6.97 -1.16 18.92
N GLY A 21 8.20 -1.62 18.63
CA GLY A 21 8.81 -2.78 19.26
C GLY A 21 8.32 -4.13 18.75
N TYR A 22 7.75 -4.18 17.54
CA TYR A 22 7.33 -5.41 16.87
C TYR A 22 8.27 -5.76 15.73
N GLU A 23 8.43 -7.06 15.48
CA GLU A 23 9.15 -7.57 14.32
C GLU A 23 8.17 -8.20 13.32
N VAL A 24 8.36 -7.90 12.04
CA VAL A 24 7.62 -8.56 10.96
C VAL A 24 8.28 -9.89 10.66
N GLY A 25 7.48 -10.96 10.53
CA GLY A 25 8.00 -12.28 10.20
C GLY A 25 8.85 -12.26 8.92
N PRO A 26 10.05 -12.88 8.92
CA PRO A 26 10.99 -12.79 7.79
C PRO A 26 10.43 -13.39 6.50
N GLU A 27 9.53 -14.38 6.61
CA GLU A 27 8.82 -14.93 5.45
C GLU A 27 7.95 -13.89 4.75
N ILE A 28 7.25 -13.03 5.51
CA ILE A 28 6.43 -11.95 4.93
C ILE A 28 7.32 -10.95 4.21
N VAL A 29 8.44 -10.55 4.83
CA VAL A 29 9.41 -9.66 4.20
C VAL A 29 9.90 -10.27 2.88
N LYS A 30 10.25 -11.56 2.89
CA LYS A 30 10.67 -12.29 1.68
C LYS A 30 9.58 -12.29 0.60
N ILE A 31 8.33 -12.58 0.95
CA ILE A 31 7.22 -12.60 -0.01
C ILE A 31 7.07 -11.25 -0.72
N PHE A 32 7.08 -10.16 0.03
CA PHE A 32 6.87 -8.81 -0.53
C PHE A 32 8.15 -8.12 -1.01
N THR A 33 9.27 -8.85 -1.03
CA THR A 33 10.53 -8.41 -1.64
C THR A 33 10.84 -9.23 -2.90
N ASP A 34 10.73 -10.56 -2.81
CA ASP A 34 11.24 -11.46 -3.85
C ASP A 34 10.14 -11.98 -4.79
N TYR A 35 8.93 -12.25 -4.26
CA TYR A 35 7.88 -12.94 -5.01
C TYR A 35 6.77 -12.01 -5.48
N ARG A 36 6.42 -11.01 -4.66
CA ARG A 36 5.34 -10.08 -4.93
C ARG A 36 5.83 -8.65 -4.77
N GLU A 37 6.01 -7.98 -5.90
CA GLU A 37 6.31 -6.55 -5.92
C GLU A 37 5.21 -5.74 -5.23
N THR A 38 5.59 -4.63 -4.60
CA THR A 38 4.67 -3.73 -3.89
C THR A 38 4.42 -2.45 -4.69
N HIS A 39 3.33 -1.75 -4.39
CA HIS A 39 3.04 -0.43 -4.99
C HIS A 39 4.21 0.54 -4.83
N ASN A 40 4.76 0.66 -3.62
CA ASN A 40 5.90 1.54 -3.34
C ASN A 40 7.11 1.20 -4.25
N GLN A 41 7.46 -0.09 -4.36
CA GLN A 41 8.61 -0.48 -5.18
C GLN A 41 8.40 -0.10 -6.65
N GLY A 42 7.27 -0.48 -7.25
CA GLY A 42 6.98 -0.19 -8.65
C GLY A 42 6.90 1.32 -8.95
N VAL A 43 6.41 2.14 -8.01
CA VAL A 43 6.43 3.60 -8.15
C VAL A 43 7.86 4.14 -8.18
N PHE A 44 8.72 3.69 -7.26
CA PHE A 44 10.11 4.17 -7.18
C PHE A 44 11.00 3.67 -8.32
N ASP A 45 10.66 2.53 -8.92
CA ASP A 45 11.31 2.01 -10.13
C ASP A 45 10.92 2.82 -11.37
N ALA A 46 9.68 3.33 -11.43
CA ALA A 46 9.21 4.19 -12.52
C ALA A 46 9.60 5.68 -12.37
N TYR A 47 9.91 6.14 -11.16
CA TYR A 47 10.29 7.54 -10.91
C TYR A 47 11.59 7.93 -11.61
N THR A 48 11.57 9.10 -12.26
CA THR A 48 12.79 9.76 -12.77
C THR A 48 13.61 10.38 -11.64
N ASP A 49 14.88 10.67 -11.90
CA ASP A 49 15.77 11.34 -10.94
C ASP A 49 15.25 12.74 -10.56
N GLU A 50 14.68 13.47 -11.51
CA GLU A 50 14.08 14.78 -11.26
C GLU A 50 12.90 14.69 -10.28
N MET A 51 12.02 13.69 -10.45
CA MET A 51 10.89 13.47 -9.53
C MET A 51 11.38 13.15 -8.13
N LYS A 52 12.41 12.30 -8.00
CA LYS A 52 13.02 11.95 -6.71
C LYS A 52 13.65 13.19 -6.05
N LEU A 53 14.32 14.04 -6.82
CA LEU A 53 14.92 15.29 -6.35
C LEU A 53 13.84 16.29 -5.88
N ALA A 54 12.74 16.43 -6.62
CA ALA A 54 11.63 17.29 -6.22
C ALA A 54 11.00 16.85 -4.88
N GLY A 55 10.87 15.54 -4.67
CA GLY A 55 10.43 14.96 -3.40
C GLY A 55 11.42 15.23 -2.26
N LYS A 56 12.72 15.01 -2.50
CA LYS A 56 13.79 15.27 -1.52
C LYS A 56 13.92 16.75 -1.15
N ALA A 57 13.69 17.65 -2.10
CA ALA A 57 13.69 19.10 -1.89
C ALA A 57 12.39 19.62 -1.23
N HIS A 58 11.44 18.72 -0.93
CA HIS A 58 10.13 19.06 -0.38
C HIS A 58 9.28 20.01 -1.26
N ILE A 59 9.54 20.03 -2.57
CA ILE A 59 8.76 20.82 -3.54
C ILE A 59 7.40 20.14 -3.78
N ILE A 60 7.42 18.81 -3.90
CA ILE A 60 6.22 17.98 -4.00
C ILE A 60 6.27 16.97 -2.84
N THR A 61 5.32 17.05 -1.92
CA THR A 61 5.31 16.21 -0.71
C THR A 61 3.96 15.53 -0.50
N GLY A 62 3.98 14.43 0.25
CA GLY A 62 2.76 13.72 0.63
C GLY A 62 2.06 12.97 -0.50
N LEU A 63 2.75 12.66 -1.59
CA LEU A 63 2.19 11.84 -2.67
C LEU A 63 1.85 10.42 -2.18
N PRO A 64 0.86 9.74 -2.80
CA PRO A 64 0.44 8.40 -2.39
C PRO A 64 1.39 7.31 -2.93
N ASP A 65 2.69 7.52 -2.79
CA ASP A 65 3.74 6.52 -3.07
C ASP A 65 4.11 5.73 -1.80
N GLY A 66 3.78 6.26 -0.62
CA GLY A 66 4.07 5.69 0.69
C GLY A 66 2.86 5.12 1.45
N TYR A 67 1.66 5.11 0.85
CA TYR A 67 0.43 4.67 1.51
C TYR A 67 -0.67 4.38 0.48
N GLY A 68 -1.74 3.71 0.91
CA GLY A 68 -2.88 3.46 0.03
C GLY A 68 -3.57 4.76 -0.40
N ARG A 69 -3.71 4.99 -1.70
CA ARG A 69 -4.26 6.24 -2.28
C ARG A 69 -5.63 6.67 -1.73
N GLY A 70 -6.43 5.71 -1.24
CA GLY A 70 -7.77 5.96 -0.73
C GLY A 70 -8.68 6.61 -1.78
N ARG A 71 -9.57 7.50 -1.32
CA ARG A 71 -10.49 8.29 -2.17
C ARG A 71 -11.40 7.44 -3.08
N ILE A 72 -11.71 6.22 -2.66
CA ILE A 72 -12.65 5.31 -3.32
C ILE A 72 -13.84 5.09 -2.38
N ILE A 73 -15.05 5.33 -2.88
CA ILE A 73 -16.30 5.04 -2.18
C ILE A 73 -17.04 3.99 -3.01
N GLY A 74 -17.00 2.74 -2.57
CA GLY A 74 -17.87 1.70 -3.14
C GLY A 74 -19.34 1.98 -2.77
N ASP A 75 -20.27 1.60 -3.64
CA ASP A 75 -21.70 1.68 -3.29
C ASP A 75 -22.07 0.51 -2.36
N TYR A 76 -21.75 0.65 -1.07
CA TYR A 76 -21.96 -0.38 -0.06
C TYR A 76 -23.44 -0.72 0.14
N ARG A 77 -24.37 0.15 -0.31
CA ARG A 77 -25.81 -0.11 -0.25
C ARG A 77 -26.20 -1.30 -1.12
N ARG A 78 -25.46 -1.57 -2.21
CA ARG A 78 -25.73 -2.68 -3.12
C ARG A 78 -25.71 -4.03 -2.42
N VAL A 79 -24.78 -4.23 -1.48
CA VAL A 79 -24.67 -5.50 -0.75
C VAL A 79 -25.93 -5.75 0.08
N ALA A 80 -26.44 -4.72 0.76
CA ALA A 80 -27.67 -4.82 1.55
C ALA A 80 -28.93 -4.93 0.68
N LEU A 81 -28.96 -4.25 -0.47
CA LEU A 81 -30.13 -4.18 -1.34
C LEU A 81 -30.31 -5.42 -2.22
N TYR A 82 -29.21 -5.97 -2.75
CA TYR A 82 -29.25 -7.03 -3.76
C TYR A 82 -28.67 -8.37 -3.28
N GLY A 83 -27.86 -8.36 -2.23
CA GLY A 83 -27.11 -9.55 -1.79
C GLY A 83 -25.91 -9.85 -2.68
N VAL A 84 -24.88 -10.50 -2.13
CA VAL A 84 -23.61 -10.77 -2.82
C VAL A 84 -23.81 -11.74 -4.00
N ASP A 85 -24.67 -12.75 -3.86
CA ASP A 85 -24.93 -13.75 -4.91
C ASP A 85 -25.50 -13.13 -6.19
N PHE A 86 -26.30 -12.07 -6.06
CA PHE A 86 -26.79 -11.31 -7.21
C PHE A 86 -25.66 -10.49 -7.83
N LEU A 87 -24.91 -9.74 -7.02
CA LEU A 87 -23.82 -8.86 -7.49
C LEU A 87 -22.68 -9.62 -8.18
N LEU A 88 -22.46 -10.89 -7.83
CA LEU A 88 -21.48 -11.74 -8.51
C LEU A 88 -21.93 -12.21 -9.91
N LYS A 89 -23.24 -12.14 -10.21
CA LYS A 89 -23.82 -12.58 -11.50
C LYS A 89 -24.09 -11.43 -12.48
N GLU A 90 -24.11 -10.18 -11.99
CA GLU A 90 -24.22 -8.94 -12.78
C GLU A 90 -22.96 -8.74 -13.66
#